data_AF-A0A4U5WMN5-F1
#
_entry.id   AF-A0A4U5WMN5-F1
#
_cell.length_a   1.000
_cell.length_b   1.000
_cell.length_c   1.000
_cell.angle_alpha   90.00
_cell.angle_beta   90.00
_cell.angle_gamma   90.00
#
_symmetry.space_group_name_H-M   'P 1'
#
loop_
_entity.id
_entity.type
_entity.pdbx_description
1 polymer ?
#
loop_
_entity_poly.entity_id
_entity_poly.type
_entity_poly.pdbx_seq_one_letter_code
_entity_poly.pdbx_strand_id
1 'polypeptide(L)'
;MEPQATCLDVALERLGNRAIKEVTFQNYLRTLRLLGLEDVPFKEATVRFLANRLNTVLNPGTRRKHAINIRGALGVAVPCPRAQRREYDLPELKEVHEAFANTNWRMHAFSMLYAGLRLGESCVKQPIKGTVLTVDRQRLLDKTVAAPKTTGPVHVPQWFAEEYAAYDDFDRHQTTVYKGIKAASRRAGLDINPHSLRHQFGTELVKAGASPEVLRRQMRHQDVTVSLQFYVETKASDIADVMARFGES
;
A
#
# COMPACT_ATOMS: atom_id res chain seq x y z
N MET A 1 44.53 17.46 7.54
CA MET A 1 43.60 16.69 6.68
C MET A 1 42.28 17.42 6.70
N GLU A 2 41.78 17.85 5.56
CA GLU A 2 40.40 18.34 5.50
C GLU A 2 39.44 17.21 5.90
N PRO A 3 38.42 17.49 6.73
CA PRO A 3 37.42 16.49 7.08
C PRO A 3 36.71 16.04 5.80
N GLN A 4 36.82 14.76 5.50
CA GLN A 4 36.18 14.18 4.33
C GLN A 4 34.69 14.00 4.60
N ALA A 5 33.84 14.65 3.81
CA ALA A 5 32.39 14.54 3.94
C ALA A 5 31.94 13.07 3.90
N THR A 6 31.12 12.68 4.86
CA THR A 6 30.50 11.35 4.94
C THR A 6 29.32 11.26 3.99
N CYS A 7 28.81 10.04 3.76
CA CYS A 7 27.57 9.86 3.01
C CYS A 7 26.38 10.49 3.72
N LEU A 8 26.38 10.55 5.06
CA LEU A 8 25.33 11.24 5.81
C LEU A 8 25.34 12.74 5.53
N ASP A 9 26.52 13.38 5.55
CA ASP A 9 26.66 14.81 5.29
C ASP A 9 26.12 15.17 3.90
N VAL A 10 26.56 14.42 2.88
CA VAL A 10 26.10 14.59 1.49
C VAL A 10 24.60 14.38 1.35
N ALA A 11 24.05 13.39 2.05
CA ALA A 11 22.61 13.13 2.02
C ALA A 11 21.81 14.26 2.68
N LEU A 12 22.24 14.76 3.84
CA LEU A 12 21.57 15.87 4.54
C LEU A 12 21.58 17.14 3.69
N GLU A 13 22.72 17.49 3.10
CA GLU A 13 22.84 18.62 2.18
C GLU A 13 21.87 18.49 1.00
N ARG A 14 21.88 17.34 0.32
CA ARG A 14 21.05 17.13 -0.88
C ARG A 14 19.58 17.03 -0.58
N LEU A 15 19.20 16.37 0.51
CA LEU A 15 17.80 16.19 0.87
C LEU A 15 17.22 17.47 1.48
N GLY A 16 18.02 18.26 2.20
CA GLY A 16 17.61 19.56 2.74
C GLY A 16 17.24 20.56 1.64
N ASN A 17 17.89 20.46 0.48
CA ASN A 17 17.59 21.28 -0.69
C ASN A 17 16.37 20.81 -1.51
N ARG A 18 15.64 19.76 -1.06
CA ARG A 18 14.50 19.20 -1.79
C ARG A 18 13.20 19.39 -1.02
N ALA A 19 12.15 19.82 -1.73
CA ALA A 19 10.78 19.86 -1.19
C ALA A 19 10.19 18.43 -1.09
N ILE A 20 10.56 17.69 -0.03
CA ILE A 20 10.09 16.34 0.26
C ILE A 20 9.39 16.26 1.62
N LYS A 21 8.47 15.31 1.77
CA LYS A 21 7.79 15.06 3.05
C LYS A 21 8.76 14.48 4.08
N GLU A 22 8.58 14.83 5.35
CA GLU A 22 9.40 14.34 6.47
C GLU A 22 9.53 12.82 6.52
N VAL A 23 8.43 12.08 6.34
CA VAL A 23 8.46 10.61 6.30
C VAL A 23 9.35 10.09 5.16
N THR A 24 9.39 10.78 4.03
CA THR A 24 10.27 10.42 2.91
C THR A 24 11.73 10.72 3.24
N PHE A 25 12.01 11.88 3.84
CA PHE A 25 13.33 12.26 4.35
C PHE A 25 13.89 11.20 5.31
N GLN A 26 13.10 10.82 6.33
CA GLN A 26 13.47 9.77 7.28
C GLN A 26 13.69 8.40 6.62
N ASN A 27 12.97 8.07 5.54
CA ASN A 27 13.19 6.83 4.79
C ASN A 27 14.53 6.79 4.05
N TYR A 28 15.02 7.94 3.57
CA TYR A 28 16.36 8.05 2.98
C TYR A 28 17.43 7.81 4.04
N LEU A 29 17.37 8.52 5.17
CA LEU A 29 18.35 8.37 6.26
C LEU A 29 18.36 6.95 6.83
N ARG A 30 17.17 6.36 7.02
CA ARG A 30 17.05 4.96 7.46
C ARG A 30 17.72 3.98 6.49
N THR A 31 17.75 4.29 5.20
CA THR A 31 18.46 3.44 4.21
C THR A 31 19.96 3.48 4.43
N LEU A 32 20.53 4.65 4.69
CA LEU A 32 21.96 4.79 4.99
C LEU A 32 22.33 4.00 6.23
N ARG A 33 21.53 4.13 7.30
CA ARG A 33 21.74 3.37 8.55
C ARG A 33 21.69 1.86 8.35
N LEU A 34 20.64 1.35 7.70
CA LEU A 34 20.44 -0.09 7.50
C LEU A 34 21.53 -0.73 6.63
N LEU A 35 22.18 0.07 5.77
CA LEU A 35 23.28 -0.39 4.91
C LEU A 35 24.66 -0.07 5.48
N GLY A 36 24.75 0.52 6.69
CA GLY A 36 26.00 0.91 7.32
C GLY A 36 26.77 1.94 6.50
N LEU A 37 26.07 2.94 5.97
CA LEU A 37 26.64 3.98 5.10
C LEU A 37 26.81 5.33 5.80
N GLU A 38 26.22 5.56 6.98
CA GLU A 38 26.19 6.89 7.63
C GLU A 38 27.61 7.49 7.75
N ASP A 39 28.57 6.72 8.29
CA ASP A 39 29.94 7.18 8.54
C ASP A 39 30.92 6.92 7.37
N VAL A 40 30.45 6.37 6.25
CA VAL A 40 31.32 6.03 5.12
C VAL A 40 31.76 7.32 4.42
N PRO A 41 33.06 7.58 4.23
CA PRO A 41 33.53 8.73 3.47
C PRO A 41 32.97 8.71 2.04
N PHE A 42 32.38 9.81 1.56
CA PHE A 42 31.63 9.80 0.30
C PHE A 42 32.48 9.40 -0.91
N LYS A 43 33.78 9.72 -0.93
CA LYS A 43 34.69 9.30 -2.01
C LYS A 43 34.82 7.77 -2.14
N GLU A 44 34.58 7.02 -1.06
CA GLU A 44 34.62 5.55 -1.06
C GLU A 44 33.29 4.93 -1.51
N ALA A 45 32.21 5.72 -1.56
CA ALA A 45 30.86 5.31 -1.96
C ALA A 45 30.73 5.15 -3.48
N THR A 46 31.65 4.40 -4.08
CA THR A 46 31.64 4.04 -5.49
C THR A 46 30.43 3.18 -5.83
N VAL A 47 30.04 3.16 -7.11
CA VAL A 47 28.93 2.32 -7.60
C VAL A 47 29.13 0.85 -7.21
N ARG A 48 30.36 0.32 -7.31
CA ARG A 48 30.70 -1.07 -6.95
C ARG A 48 30.52 -1.31 -5.45
N PHE A 49 31.01 -0.41 -4.61
CA PHE A 49 30.86 -0.51 -3.15
C PHE A 49 29.39 -0.54 -2.75
N LEU A 50 28.60 0.40 -3.26
CA LEU A 50 27.18 0.50 -2.95
C LEU A 50 26.37 -0.67 -3.52
N ALA A 51 26.72 -1.19 -4.70
CA ALA A 51 26.09 -2.39 -5.26
C ALA A 51 26.35 -3.63 -4.38
N ASN A 52 27.57 -3.78 -3.85
CA ASN A 52 27.90 -4.86 -2.92
C ASN A 52 27.09 -4.74 -1.62
N ARG A 53 26.95 -3.52 -1.08
CA ARG A 53 26.09 -3.26 0.09
C ARG A 53 24.63 -3.58 -0.19
N LEU A 54 24.10 -3.24 -1.37
CA LEU A 54 22.73 -3.57 -1.75
C LEU A 54 22.49 -5.08 -1.86
N ASN A 55 23.50 -5.85 -2.29
CA ASN A 55 23.37 -7.30 -2.44
C ASN A 55 23.22 -8.05 -1.12
N THR A 56 23.56 -7.45 0.03
CA THR A 56 23.27 -8.02 1.36
C THR A 56 21.76 -8.06 1.65
N VAL A 57 20.97 -7.23 0.96
CA VAL A 57 19.51 -7.18 1.09
C VAL A 57 18.89 -8.28 0.23
N LEU A 58 18.45 -9.36 0.87
CA LEU A 58 17.92 -10.55 0.19
C LEU A 58 16.63 -10.28 -0.58
N ASN A 59 15.68 -9.52 0.01
CA ASN A 59 14.41 -9.23 -0.64
C ASN A 59 14.60 -8.26 -1.83
N PRO A 60 14.26 -8.66 -3.07
CA PRO A 60 14.47 -7.82 -4.26
C PRO A 60 13.73 -6.49 -4.22
N GLY A 61 12.51 -6.46 -3.67
CA GLY A 61 11.71 -5.24 -3.52
C GLY A 61 12.34 -4.26 -2.53
N THR A 62 12.82 -4.77 -1.39
CA THR A 62 13.55 -3.96 -0.40
C THR A 62 14.88 -3.46 -0.96
N ARG A 63 15.63 -4.32 -1.68
CA ARG A 63 16.87 -3.94 -2.38
C ARG A 63 16.62 -2.81 -3.38
N ARG A 64 15.56 -2.94 -4.19
CA ARG A 64 15.14 -1.91 -5.14
C ARG A 64 14.81 -0.59 -4.45
N LYS A 65 14.03 -0.62 -3.34
CA LYS A 65 13.74 0.57 -2.54
C LYS A 65 15.03 1.25 -2.08
N HIS A 66 15.97 0.49 -1.53
CA HIS A 66 17.24 1.04 -1.08
C HIS A 66 18.08 1.60 -2.22
N ALA A 67 18.11 0.96 -3.39
CA ALA A 67 18.80 1.49 -4.57
C ALA A 67 18.22 2.86 -5.00
N ILE A 68 16.89 3.00 -5.05
CA ILE A 68 16.23 4.29 -5.33
C ILE A 68 16.59 5.34 -4.28
N ASN A 69 16.62 4.93 -3.01
CA ASN A 69 16.96 5.83 -1.92
C ASN A 69 18.42 6.31 -2.00
N ILE A 70 19.36 5.41 -2.26
CA ILE A 70 20.78 5.75 -2.49
C ILE A 70 20.90 6.74 -3.67
N ARG A 71 20.24 6.46 -4.80
CA ARG A 71 20.24 7.38 -5.95
C ARG A 71 19.69 8.76 -5.57
N GLY A 72 18.64 8.82 -4.77
CA GLY A 72 18.02 10.09 -4.37
C GLY A 72 18.79 10.87 -3.31
N ALA A 73 19.43 10.18 -2.36
CA ALA A 73 20.19 10.80 -1.26
C ALA A 73 21.62 11.14 -1.66
N LEU A 74 22.31 10.21 -2.32
CA LEU A 74 23.73 10.33 -2.66
C LEU A 74 23.97 10.69 -4.14
N GLY A 75 22.94 10.62 -5.00
CA GLY A 75 23.03 10.86 -6.46
C GLY A 75 24.03 9.98 -7.19
N VAL A 76 24.39 8.84 -6.59
CA VAL A 76 25.20 7.82 -7.23
C VAL A 76 24.28 6.90 -8.02
N ALA A 77 24.57 6.70 -9.30
CA ALA A 77 23.76 5.90 -10.23
C ALA A 77 23.92 4.39 -10.01
N VAL A 78 23.51 3.88 -8.85
CA VAL A 78 23.54 2.44 -8.56
C VAL A 78 22.51 1.65 -9.39
N PRO A 79 22.82 0.39 -9.78
CA PRO A 79 21.85 -0.47 -10.45
C PRO A 79 20.57 -0.64 -9.64
N CYS A 80 19.43 -0.43 -10.29
CA CYS A 80 18.12 -0.59 -9.67
C CYS A 80 17.44 -1.83 -10.27
N PRO A 81 17.15 -2.88 -9.47
CA PRO A 81 16.37 -4.02 -9.93
C PRO A 81 15.03 -3.60 -10.53
N ARG A 82 14.54 -4.38 -11.50
CA ARG A 82 13.18 -4.20 -12.03
C ARG A 82 12.16 -4.48 -10.92
N ALA A 83 11.02 -3.79 -10.98
CA ALA A 83 9.93 -4.08 -10.05
C ALA A 83 9.42 -5.50 -10.35
N GLN A 84 9.52 -6.39 -9.37
CA GLN A 84 8.84 -7.68 -9.45
C GLN A 84 7.36 -7.46 -9.14
N ARG A 85 6.51 -8.04 -9.97
CA ARG A 85 5.08 -8.07 -9.71
C ARG A 85 4.81 -9.01 -8.54
N ARG A 86 3.85 -8.65 -7.68
CA ARG A 86 3.36 -9.55 -6.64
C ARG A 86 2.15 -10.27 -7.19
N GLU A 87 2.20 -11.59 -7.20
CA GLU A 87 1.01 -12.40 -7.37
C GLU A 87 0.35 -12.55 -5.99
N TYR A 88 -0.94 -12.24 -5.93
CA TYR A 88 -1.73 -12.42 -4.73
C TYR A 88 -2.54 -13.70 -4.88
N ASP A 89 -2.25 -14.69 -4.03
CA ASP A 89 -3.14 -15.83 -3.84
C ASP A 89 -4.16 -15.43 -2.77
N LEU A 90 -5.31 -14.92 -3.24
CA LEU A 90 -6.35 -14.38 -2.36
C LEU A 90 -7.40 -15.46 -2.10
N PRO A 91 -7.80 -15.66 -0.83
CA PRO A 91 -8.95 -16.50 -0.49
C PRO A 91 -10.25 -15.99 -1.12
N GLU A 92 -11.29 -16.81 -1.09
CA GLU A 92 -12.60 -16.40 -1.59
C GLU A 92 -13.19 -15.28 -0.74
N LEU A 93 -13.90 -14.34 -1.38
CA LEU A 93 -14.48 -13.18 -0.68
C LEU A 93 -15.33 -13.58 0.54
N LYS A 94 -16.07 -14.68 0.42
CA LYS A 94 -16.90 -15.24 1.49
C LYS A 94 -16.06 -15.67 2.70
N GLU A 95 -14.94 -16.37 2.47
CA GLU A 95 -14.04 -16.83 3.54
C GLU A 95 -13.43 -15.63 4.28
N VAL A 96 -13.02 -14.60 3.53
CA VAL A 96 -12.50 -13.36 4.11
C VAL A 96 -13.59 -12.65 4.93
N HIS A 97 -14.82 -12.56 4.42
CA HIS A 97 -15.94 -11.96 5.14
C HIS A 97 -16.17 -12.66 6.48
N GLU A 98 -16.32 -13.99 6.45
CA GLU A 98 -16.61 -14.82 7.62
C GLU A 98 -15.49 -14.72 8.68
N ALA A 99 -14.22 -14.66 8.25
CA ALA A 99 -13.08 -14.51 9.14
C ALA A 99 -13.12 -13.23 10.00
N PHE A 100 -13.76 -12.16 9.51
CA PHE A 100 -13.84 -10.88 10.22
C PHE A 100 -15.21 -10.57 10.81
N ALA A 101 -16.29 -11.22 10.35
CA ALA A 101 -17.68 -10.93 10.72
C ALA A 101 -17.91 -10.87 12.24
N ASN A 102 -17.30 -11.78 13.00
CA ASN A 102 -17.46 -11.87 14.46
C ASN A 102 -16.29 -11.30 15.26
N THR A 103 -15.52 -10.38 14.66
CA THR A 103 -14.34 -9.79 15.31
C THR A 103 -14.54 -8.34 15.68
N ASN A 104 -13.83 -7.87 16.72
CA ASN A 104 -13.76 -6.45 17.08
C ASN A 104 -13.10 -5.57 16.00
N TRP A 105 -12.60 -6.17 14.91
CA TRP A 105 -11.96 -5.48 13.80
C TRP A 105 -12.85 -5.47 12.55
N ARG A 106 -14.05 -6.05 12.63
CA ARG A 106 -14.99 -6.24 11.54
C ARG A 106 -15.17 -4.97 10.71
N MET A 107 -15.57 -3.86 11.32
CA MET A 107 -15.90 -2.66 10.56
C MET A 107 -14.68 -2.03 9.89
N HIS A 108 -13.51 -2.07 10.54
CA HIS A 108 -12.25 -1.65 9.91
C HIS A 108 -11.88 -2.54 8.72
N ALA A 109 -12.01 -3.86 8.87
CA ALA A 109 -11.72 -4.83 7.82
C ALA A 109 -12.70 -4.67 6.64
N PHE A 110 -14.01 -4.58 6.93
CA PHE A 110 -15.08 -4.41 5.95
C PHE A 110 -14.97 -3.08 5.22
N SER A 111 -14.55 -2.01 5.88
CA SER A 111 -14.26 -0.74 5.21
C SER A 111 -13.16 -0.89 4.15
N MET A 112 -12.19 -1.78 4.35
CA MET A 112 -11.14 -2.05 3.36
C MET A 112 -11.62 -3.04 2.30
N LEU A 113 -12.43 -4.04 2.68
CA LEU A 113 -12.93 -5.11 1.82
C LEU A 113 -14.09 -4.68 0.89
N TYR A 114 -14.95 -3.78 1.34
CA TYR A 114 -16.18 -3.38 0.63
C TYR A 114 -16.22 -1.90 0.21
N ALA A 115 -15.33 -1.06 0.75
CA ALA A 115 -15.20 0.35 0.34
C ALA A 115 -13.78 0.70 -0.14
N GLY A 116 -12.89 -0.29 -0.21
CA GLY A 116 -11.51 -0.09 -0.65
C GLY A 116 -10.78 0.97 0.18
N LEU A 117 -11.09 1.18 1.46
CA LEU A 117 -10.37 2.17 2.28
C LEU A 117 -8.90 1.76 2.48
N ARG A 118 -8.01 2.74 2.64
CA ARG A 118 -6.66 2.49 3.18
C ARG A 118 -6.74 2.34 4.70
N LEU A 119 -5.75 1.71 5.31
CA LEU A 119 -5.69 1.51 6.76
C LEU A 119 -5.90 2.81 7.57
N GLY A 120 -5.25 3.91 7.18
CA GLY A 120 -5.44 5.20 7.84
C GLY A 120 -6.85 5.78 7.66
N GLU A 121 -7.46 5.56 6.49
CA GLU A 121 -8.82 6.00 6.17
C GLU A 121 -9.87 5.21 6.95
N SER A 122 -9.64 3.91 7.16
CA SER A 122 -10.52 3.05 7.98
C SER A 122 -10.38 3.27 9.48
N CYS A 123 -9.43 4.09 9.93
CA CYS A 123 -9.25 4.48 11.35
C CYS A 123 -9.88 5.86 11.66
N VAL A 124 -10.80 6.32 10.81
CA VAL A 124 -11.60 7.52 11.04
C VAL A 124 -12.97 7.29 10.40
N LYS A 125 -14.04 7.68 11.10
CA LYS A 125 -15.40 7.63 10.53
C LYS A 125 -15.50 8.63 9.38
N GLN A 126 -15.85 8.12 8.20
CA GLN A 126 -16.05 8.90 6.99
C GLN A 126 -17.53 9.31 6.90
N PRO A 127 -17.85 10.48 6.33
CA PRO A 127 -19.22 10.84 6.04
C PRO A 127 -19.87 9.82 5.09
N ILE A 128 -21.10 9.38 5.42
CA ILE A 128 -21.88 8.47 4.58
C ILE A 128 -23.29 9.02 4.37
N LYS A 129 -23.81 8.92 3.15
CA LYS A 129 -25.19 9.29 2.78
C LYS A 129 -25.75 8.22 1.85
N GLY A 130 -26.75 7.47 2.33
CA GLY A 130 -27.23 6.28 1.62
C GLY A 130 -26.08 5.31 1.38
N THR A 131 -25.88 4.87 0.14
CA THR A 131 -24.79 3.96 -0.26
C THR A 131 -23.49 4.66 -0.67
N VAL A 132 -23.36 5.97 -0.40
CA VAL A 132 -22.19 6.75 -0.81
C VAL A 132 -21.38 7.17 0.42
N LEU A 133 -20.19 6.60 0.52
CA LEU A 133 -19.19 6.93 1.54
C LEU A 133 -18.17 7.91 0.96
N THR A 134 -18.03 9.08 1.57
CA THR A 134 -17.13 10.14 1.10
C THR A 134 -15.82 10.09 1.86
N VAL A 135 -14.72 9.75 1.19
CA VAL A 135 -13.40 9.66 1.81
C VAL A 135 -12.72 11.02 1.79
N ASP A 136 -12.61 11.66 2.95
CA ASP A 136 -12.06 13.02 3.09
C ASP A 136 -10.95 13.13 4.16
N ARG A 137 -10.77 12.09 4.99
CA ARG A 137 -9.84 12.11 6.11
C ARG A 137 -9.14 10.78 6.32
N GLN A 138 -7.97 10.82 6.93
CA GLN A 138 -7.23 9.64 7.38
C GLN A 138 -6.56 9.93 8.72
N ARG A 139 -6.37 8.89 9.52
CA ARG A 139 -5.49 8.93 10.67
C ARG A 139 -4.05 8.77 10.22
N LEU A 140 -3.13 9.52 10.80
CA LEU A 140 -1.69 9.38 10.64
C LEU A 140 -1.09 8.55 11.78
N LEU A 141 0.20 8.21 11.68
CA LEU A 141 0.87 7.38 12.68
C LEU A 141 1.05 8.10 14.02
N ASP A 142 1.12 9.43 14.00
CA ASP A 142 1.17 10.30 15.17
C ASP A 142 -0.22 10.54 15.81
N LYS A 143 -1.25 9.78 15.39
CA LYS A 143 -2.66 9.87 15.79
C LYS A 143 -3.43 11.08 15.26
N THR A 144 -2.78 12.03 14.61
CA THR A 144 -3.45 13.19 14.03
C THR A 144 -4.34 12.79 12.86
N VAL A 145 -5.36 13.61 12.58
CA VAL A 145 -6.24 13.44 11.43
C VAL A 145 -5.84 14.45 10.37
N ALA A 146 -5.65 13.97 9.14
CA ALA A 146 -5.25 14.79 8.00
C ALA A 146 -6.04 14.38 6.74
N ALA A 147 -6.02 15.23 5.72
CA ALA A 147 -6.56 14.88 4.42
C ALA A 147 -5.79 13.68 3.81
N PRO A 148 -6.48 12.74 3.15
CA PRO A 148 -5.85 11.65 2.43
C PRO A 148 -5.14 12.17 1.18
N LYS A 149 -4.24 11.35 0.63
CA LYS A 149 -3.60 11.66 -0.66
C LYS A 149 -4.63 11.78 -1.79
N THR A 150 -5.77 11.12 -1.64
CA THR A 150 -6.84 11.05 -2.64
C THR A 150 -8.17 11.10 -1.90
N THR A 151 -9.03 12.05 -2.25
CA THR A 151 -10.38 12.18 -1.72
C THR A 151 -11.41 11.73 -2.76
N GLY A 152 -12.63 11.43 -2.32
CA GLY A 152 -13.74 11.23 -3.25
C GLY A 152 -14.80 10.26 -2.75
N PRO A 153 -15.93 10.17 -3.47
CA PRO A 153 -17.03 9.27 -3.17
C PRO A 153 -16.66 7.82 -3.48
N VAL A 154 -17.25 6.91 -2.73
CA VAL A 154 -17.17 5.46 -2.92
C VAL A 154 -18.58 4.90 -2.78
N HIS A 155 -19.01 4.16 -3.79
CA HIS A 155 -20.27 3.43 -3.72
C HIS A 155 -20.06 2.10 -3.01
N VAL A 156 -20.91 1.78 -2.03
CA VAL A 156 -20.80 0.58 -1.21
C VAL A 156 -22.12 -0.20 -1.18
N PRO A 157 -22.12 -1.50 -0.86
CA PRO A 157 -23.35 -2.28 -0.70
C PRO A 157 -24.28 -1.68 0.38
N GLN A 158 -25.59 -1.79 0.17
CA GLN A 158 -26.62 -1.24 1.08
C GLN A 158 -26.46 -1.76 2.51
N TRP A 159 -26.31 -3.08 2.68
CA TRP A 159 -26.12 -3.71 4.00
C TRP A 159 -24.90 -3.13 4.73
N PHE A 160 -23.80 -2.89 4.02
CA PHE A 160 -22.57 -2.35 4.61
C PHE A 160 -22.77 -0.89 5.01
N ALA A 161 -23.46 -0.11 4.17
CA ALA A 161 -23.75 1.29 4.47
C ALA A 161 -24.56 1.46 5.75
N GLU A 162 -25.58 0.61 5.96
CA GLU A 162 -26.43 0.62 7.15
C GLU A 162 -25.62 0.31 8.41
N GLU A 163 -24.82 -0.76 8.38
CA GLU A 163 -23.97 -1.13 9.52
C GLU A 163 -22.87 -0.10 9.78
N TYR A 164 -22.26 0.44 8.73
CA TYR A 164 -21.23 1.46 8.83
C TYR A 164 -21.76 2.75 9.47
N ALA A 165 -22.98 3.16 9.09
CA ALA A 165 -23.62 4.34 9.66
C ALA A 165 -23.86 4.17 11.17
N ALA A 166 -24.28 2.98 11.59
CA ALA A 166 -24.55 2.63 13.00
C ALA A 166 -23.30 2.40 13.85
N TYR A 167 -22.12 2.20 13.23
CA TYR A 167 -20.88 1.89 13.95
C TYR A 167 -20.10 3.17 14.29
N ASP A 168 -19.59 3.30 15.52
CA ASP A 168 -18.89 4.52 15.98
C ASP A 168 -17.42 4.32 16.38
N ASP A 169 -16.97 3.09 16.63
CA ASP A 169 -15.61 2.80 17.13
C ASP A 169 -14.55 2.83 16.00
N PHE A 170 -14.33 4.02 15.43
CA PHE A 170 -13.27 4.24 14.43
C PHE A 170 -11.99 4.84 15.01
N ASP A 171 -11.93 5.18 16.31
CA ASP A 171 -10.81 5.93 16.91
C ASP A 171 -9.57 5.07 17.23
N ARG A 172 -9.50 3.86 16.69
CA ARG A 172 -8.38 2.95 16.91
C ARG A 172 -7.12 3.40 16.16
N HIS A 173 -5.97 3.26 16.80
CA HIS A 173 -4.68 3.55 16.15
C HIS A 173 -4.40 2.55 15.02
N GLN A 174 -3.79 3.03 13.93
CA GLN A 174 -3.48 2.21 12.75
C GLN A 174 -2.67 0.95 13.08
N THR A 175 -1.69 1.04 13.97
CA THR A 175 -0.87 -0.12 14.37
C THR A 175 -1.72 -1.16 15.09
N THR A 176 -2.68 -0.71 15.91
CA THR A 176 -3.59 -1.58 16.65
C THR A 176 -4.53 -2.30 15.69
N VAL A 177 -5.15 -1.57 14.74
CA VAL A 177 -6.01 -2.15 13.70
C VAL A 177 -5.23 -3.14 12.84
N TYR A 178 -4.01 -2.79 12.42
CA TYR A 178 -3.15 -3.68 11.64
C TYR A 178 -2.86 -4.99 12.38
N LYS A 179 -2.43 -4.91 13.65
CA LYS A 179 -2.13 -6.09 14.47
C LYS A 179 -3.39 -6.92 14.70
N GLY A 180 -4.52 -6.26 14.97
CA GLY A 180 -5.83 -6.88 15.18
C GLY A 180 -6.30 -7.69 13.97
N ILE A 181 -6.24 -7.09 12.78
CA ILE A 181 -6.59 -7.76 11.52
C ILE A 181 -5.66 -8.93 11.25
N LYS A 182 -4.34 -8.75 11.41
CA LYS A 182 -3.37 -9.83 11.20
C LYS A 182 -3.59 -11.00 12.18
N ALA A 183 -3.91 -10.71 13.43
CA ALA A 183 -4.20 -11.73 14.43
C ALA A 183 -5.51 -12.47 14.13
N ALA A 184 -6.57 -11.74 13.77
CA ALA A 184 -7.84 -12.32 13.36
C ALA A 184 -7.70 -13.23 12.13
N SER A 185 -7.00 -12.75 11.09
CA SER A 185 -6.68 -13.51 9.89
C SER A 185 -5.99 -14.83 10.22
N ARG A 186 -4.93 -14.79 11.04
CA ARG A 186 -4.18 -15.99 11.43
C ARG A 186 -5.02 -17.01 12.19
N ARG A 187 -5.95 -16.55 13.05
CA ARG A 187 -6.88 -17.45 13.75
C ARG A 187 -7.87 -18.13 12.80
N ALA A 188 -8.19 -17.49 11.69
CA ALA A 188 -9.01 -18.06 10.61
C ALA A 188 -8.17 -18.89 9.60
N GLY A 189 -6.87 -19.09 9.83
CA GLY A 189 -6.01 -19.83 8.90
C GLY A 189 -5.63 -19.06 7.62
N LEU A 190 -5.89 -17.74 7.57
CA LEU A 190 -5.63 -16.91 6.39
C LEU A 190 -4.35 -16.05 6.60
N ASP A 191 -3.63 -15.72 5.52
CA ASP A 191 -2.52 -14.75 5.53
C ASP A 191 -2.92 -13.39 4.91
N ILE A 192 -3.90 -12.74 5.54
CA ILE A 192 -4.46 -11.46 5.12
C ILE A 192 -3.93 -10.34 6.02
N ASN A 193 -3.55 -9.24 5.38
CA ASN A 193 -3.23 -7.98 6.02
C ASN A 193 -4.15 -6.86 5.47
N PRO A 194 -4.17 -5.67 6.09
CA PRO A 194 -5.01 -4.56 5.65
C PRO A 194 -4.87 -4.19 4.16
N HIS A 195 -3.66 -4.31 3.60
CA HIS A 195 -3.45 -4.03 2.18
C HIS A 195 -4.02 -5.14 1.29
N SER A 196 -3.93 -6.41 1.71
CA SER A 196 -4.58 -7.53 1.03
C SER A 196 -6.10 -7.38 0.99
N LEU A 197 -6.74 -6.88 2.05
CA LEU A 197 -8.20 -6.59 2.05
C LEU A 197 -8.60 -5.56 1.00
N ARG A 198 -7.84 -4.46 0.92
CA ARG A 198 -8.06 -3.45 -0.11
C ARG A 198 -7.77 -3.98 -1.51
N HIS A 199 -6.78 -4.86 -1.65
CA HIS A 199 -6.47 -5.49 -2.93
C HIS A 199 -7.61 -6.44 -3.35
N GLN A 200 -8.14 -7.25 -2.43
CA GLN A 200 -9.34 -8.08 -2.64
C GLN A 200 -10.52 -7.27 -3.17
N PHE A 201 -10.82 -6.11 -2.59
CA PHE A 201 -11.86 -5.22 -3.12
C PHE A 201 -11.65 -4.89 -4.60
N GLY A 202 -10.42 -4.56 -5.00
CA GLY A 202 -10.09 -4.27 -6.40
C GLY A 202 -10.25 -5.49 -7.30
N THR A 203 -9.79 -6.66 -6.84
CA THR A 203 -9.91 -7.94 -7.56
C THR A 203 -11.37 -8.33 -7.76
N GLU A 204 -12.21 -8.21 -6.73
CA GLU A 204 -13.64 -8.55 -6.80
C GLU A 204 -14.41 -7.60 -7.73
N LEU A 205 -14.04 -6.31 -7.78
CA LEU A 205 -14.60 -5.39 -8.78
C LEU A 205 -14.24 -5.82 -10.21
N VAL A 206 -13.01 -6.26 -10.46
CA VAL A 206 -12.59 -6.77 -11.78
C VAL A 206 -13.34 -8.06 -12.13
N LYS A 207 -13.44 -9.01 -11.20
CA LYS A 207 -14.23 -10.24 -11.37
C LYS A 207 -15.70 -9.95 -11.68
N ALA A 208 -16.27 -8.92 -11.06
CA ALA A 208 -17.62 -8.44 -11.33
C ALA A 208 -17.77 -7.68 -12.66
N GLY A 209 -16.71 -7.56 -13.47
CA GLY A 209 -16.75 -6.93 -14.78
C GLY A 209 -16.70 -5.40 -14.76
N ALA A 210 -16.21 -4.79 -13.67
CA ALA A 210 -16.00 -3.35 -13.64
C ALA A 210 -15.05 -2.92 -14.78
N SER A 211 -15.23 -1.70 -15.29
CA SER A 211 -14.27 -1.10 -16.24
C SER A 211 -13.08 -0.48 -15.50
N PRO A 212 -11.92 -0.28 -16.16
CA PRO A 212 -10.74 0.32 -15.51
C PRO A 212 -11.02 1.69 -14.90
N GLU A 213 -11.93 2.47 -15.50
CA GLU A 213 -12.34 3.78 -15.00
C GLU A 213 -13.20 3.66 -13.73
N VAL A 214 -14.15 2.71 -13.69
CA VAL A 214 -14.94 2.42 -12.49
C VAL A 214 -14.01 1.97 -11.36
N LEU A 215 -13.09 1.04 -11.63
CA LEU A 215 -12.10 0.58 -10.66
C LEU A 215 -11.22 1.74 -10.16
N ARG A 216 -10.71 2.60 -11.06
CA ARG A 216 -9.90 3.78 -10.70
C ARG A 216 -10.66 4.72 -9.76
N ARG A 217 -11.94 5.02 -10.06
CA ARG A 217 -12.78 5.89 -9.22
C ARG A 217 -13.04 5.26 -7.85
N GLN A 218 -13.46 4.00 -7.81
CA GLN A 218 -13.76 3.29 -6.56
C GLN A 218 -12.53 3.10 -5.67
N MET A 219 -11.38 2.77 -6.26
CA MET A 219 -10.11 2.66 -5.55
C MET A 219 -9.47 4.02 -5.26
N ARG A 220 -9.99 5.12 -5.84
CA ARG A 220 -9.42 6.47 -5.70
C ARG A 220 -7.93 6.48 -6.08
N HIS A 221 -7.61 5.89 -7.23
CA HIS A 221 -6.27 5.91 -7.81
C HIS A 221 -6.08 7.16 -8.67
N GLN A 222 -4.95 7.84 -8.50
CA GLN A 222 -4.58 9.01 -9.31
C GLN A 222 -4.24 8.63 -10.75
N ASP A 223 -3.75 7.41 -10.96
CA ASP A 223 -3.31 6.89 -12.25
C ASP A 223 -4.06 5.58 -12.56
N VAL A 224 -4.63 5.50 -13.76
CA VAL A 224 -5.34 4.32 -14.27
C VAL A 224 -4.42 3.12 -14.42
N THR A 225 -3.12 3.34 -14.66
CA THR A 225 -2.11 2.29 -14.78
C THR A 225 -2.03 1.43 -13.52
N VAL A 226 -2.28 2.03 -12.35
CA VAL A 226 -2.35 1.29 -11.07
C VAL A 226 -3.56 0.36 -11.04
N SER A 227 -4.70 0.79 -11.59
CA SER A 227 -5.91 -0.03 -11.69
C SER A 227 -5.77 -1.14 -12.73
N LEU A 228 -5.04 -0.91 -13.83
CA LEU A 228 -4.78 -1.94 -14.84
C LEU A 228 -4.01 -3.14 -14.29
N GLN A 229 -3.23 -2.96 -13.22
CA GLN A 229 -2.53 -4.06 -12.57
C GLN A 229 -3.47 -5.14 -12.01
N PHE A 230 -4.73 -4.83 -11.73
CA PHE A 230 -5.71 -5.82 -11.29
C PHE A 230 -6.24 -6.68 -12.45
N TYR A 231 -6.30 -6.13 -13.67
CA TYR A 231 -6.76 -6.89 -14.84
C TYR A 231 -5.73 -7.88 -15.32
N VAL A 232 -4.44 -7.53 -15.30
CA VAL A 232 -3.38 -8.43 -15.81
C VAL A 232 -3.12 -9.60 -14.84
N GLU A 233 -3.77 -9.62 -13.67
CA GLU A 233 -3.75 -10.74 -12.71
C GLU A 233 -4.76 -11.84 -13.10
N THR A 234 -5.58 -11.61 -14.13
CA THR A 234 -6.46 -12.63 -14.70
C THR A 234 -5.64 -13.81 -15.25
N LYS A 235 -6.02 -15.01 -14.81
CA LYS A 235 -5.34 -16.28 -15.13
C LYS A 235 -5.76 -16.71 -16.54
N ALA A 236 -5.04 -17.67 -17.14
CA ALA A 236 -5.40 -18.23 -18.45
C ALA A 236 -6.85 -18.78 -18.51
N SER A 237 -7.44 -19.12 -17.36
CA SER A 237 -8.86 -19.48 -17.22
C SER A 237 -9.81 -18.35 -17.62
N ASP A 238 -9.47 -17.10 -17.31
CA ASP A 238 -10.31 -15.95 -17.67
C ASP A 238 -10.34 -15.73 -19.19
N ILE A 239 -9.23 -16.05 -19.88
CA ILE A 239 -9.17 -16.04 -21.34
C ILE A 239 -10.10 -17.14 -21.89
N ALA A 240 -10.08 -18.35 -21.32
CA ALA A 240 -10.97 -19.42 -21.74
C ALA A 240 -12.45 -19.05 -21.54
N ASP A 241 -12.82 -18.44 -20.41
CA ASP A 241 -14.19 -18.01 -20.12
C ASP A 241 -14.64 -16.85 -21.03
N VAL A 242 -13.73 -15.92 -21.34
CA VAL A 242 -14.01 -14.84 -22.32
C VAL A 242 -14.19 -15.41 -23.72
N MET A 243 -13.32 -16.34 -24.14
CA MET A 243 -13.43 -16.96 -25.46
C MET A 243 -14.66 -17.88 -25.58
N ALA A 244 -15.06 -18.55 -24.51
CA ALA A 244 -16.30 -19.33 -24.46
C ALA A 244 -17.52 -18.42 -24.67
N ARG A 245 -17.61 -17.31 -23.95
CA ARG A 245 -18.68 -16.30 -24.14
C ARG A 245 -18.68 -15.68 -25.54
N PHE A 246 -17.50 -15.47 -26.12
CA PHE A 246 -17.36 -14.94 -27.48
C PHE A 246 -17.82 -15.95 -28.55
N GLY A 247 -17.56 -17.24 -28.35
CA GLY A 247 -17.96 -18.30 -29.29
C GLY A 247 -19.46 -18.65 -29.25
N GLU A 248 -20.20 -18.18 -28.25
CA GLU A 248 -21.66 -18.35 -28.13
C GLU A 248 -22.46 -17.19 -28.75
N SER A 249 -21.79 -16.18 -29.36
CA SER A 249 -22.41 -15.06 -30.10
C SER A 249 -22.39 -15.27 -31.61
#